data_AF-A0A944KKQ1-F1
#
_entry.id   AF-A0A944KKQ1-F1
#
_cell.length_a   1.000
_cell.length_b   1.000
_cell.length_c   1.000
_cell.angle_alpha   90.00
_cell.angle_beta   90.00
_cell.angle_gamma   90.00
#
_symmetry.space_group_name_H-M   'P 1'
#
loop_
_entity.id
_entity.type
_entity.pdbx_description
1 polymer ?
#
loop_
_entity_poly.entity_id
_entity_poly.type
_entity_poly.pdbx_seq_one_letter_code
_entity_poly.pdbx_strand_id
1 'polypeptide(L)'
;LSQQALDAHRIGTDHWMAKGYDGYQDSQRELVARVLINLTAHGEPGPLTGHLQTFAANGKALHQLLHDFAVLFTYDLQLRTLLPTIWPLALKTTLDAIDAGADLHGDGHWSDYALAALWPTPQLRAADPSPDDTLNRARSDWLAPDALDELAERWIALASEKPKAADALAQFARTAPYSWQCATGLTWLERIINGRYDAFANRCWFVTHWLTELRETAAPGASTLSQWRRIIDALAAAGDSRAVDLQRIDE
;
A
#
# COMPACT_ATOMS: atom_id res chain seq x y z
N LEU A 1 5.24 -6.21 27.10
CA LEU A 1 5.45 -7.59 26.60
C LEU A 1 6.94 -7.91 26.70
N SER A 2 7.32 -9.12 27.07
CA SER A 2 8.73 -9.52 27.09
C SER A 2 9.22 -9.83 25.67
N GLN A 3 10.53 -9.69 25.42
CA GLN A 3 11.17 -10.05 24.16
C GLN A 3 10.83 -11.49 23.74
N GLN A 4 10.81 -12.44 24.69
CA GLN A 4 10.44 -13.84 24.46
C GLN A 4 9.02 -14.00 23.92
N ALA A 5 8.06 -13.20 24.39
CA ALA A 5 6.68 -13.25 23.90
C ALA A 5 6.57 -12.74 22.46
N LEU A 6 7.35 -11.72 22.09
CA LEU A 6 7.40 -11.17 20.73
C LEU A 6 8.08 -12.15 19.76
N ASP A 7 9.12 -12.85 20.20
CA ASP A 7 9.76 -13.89 19.38
C ASP A 7 8.85 -15.11 19.19
N ALA A 8 8.17 -15.56 20.26
CA ALA A 8 7.19 -16.64 20.14
C ALA A 8 6.03 -16.26 19.20
N HIS A 9 5.54 -15.03 19.30
CA HIS A 9 4.54 -14.50 18.38
C HIS A 9 5.05 -14.51 16.93
N ARG A 10 6.26 -13.98 16.67
CA ARG A 10 6.86 -13.93 15.33
C ARG A 10 6.92 -15.31 14.68
N ILE A 11 7.50 -16.28 15.39
CA ILE A 11 7.66 -17.66 14.89
C ILE A 11 6.30 -18.35 14.73
N GLY A 12 5.40 -18.17 15.70
CA GLY A 12 4.07 -18.76 15.67
C GLY A 12 3.22 -18.25 14.51
N THR A 13 3.21 -16.93 14.29
CA THR A 13 2.45 -16.28 13.21
C THR A 13 3.01 -16.63 11.84
N ASP A 14 4.35 -16.65 11.68
CA ASP A 14 4.98 -17.09 10.43
C ASP A 14 4.53 -18.52 10.05
N HIS A 15 4.64 -19.45 11.00
CA HIS A 15 4.23 -20.83 10.80
C HIS A 15 2.72 -20.96 10.52
N TRP A 16 1.89 -20.27 11.31
CA TRP A 16 0.44 -20.29 11.16
C TRP A 16 -0.01 -19.82 9.77
N MET A 17 0.58 -18.72 9.29
CA MET A 17 0.28 -18.16 7.98
C MET A 17 0.76 -19.05 6.85
N ALA A 18 1.96 -19.63 6.97
CA ALA A 18 2.49 -20.59 5.98
C ALA A 18 1.64 -21.86 5.88
N LYS A 19 0.94 -22.25 6.96
CA LYS A 19 0.01 -23.40 6.96
C LYS A 19 -1.42 -23.04 6.54
N GLY A 20 -1.72 -21.76 6.37
CA GLY A 20 -3.05 -21.32 5.94
C GLY A 20 -4.16 -21.57 6.96
N TYR A 21 -3.84 -21.68 8.25
CA TYR A 21 -4.84 -21.94 9.29
C TYR A 21 -5.80 -20.75 9.51
N ASP A 22 -7.08 -21.06 9.77
CA ASP A 22 -8.14 -20.08 10.05
C ASP A 22 -8.23 -19.71 11.54
N GLY A 23 -8.75 -18.51 11.85
CA GLY A 23 -9.16 -18.15 13.23
C GLY A 23 -8.21 -17.25 14.00
N TYR A 24 -7.24 -16.62 13.34
CA TYR A 24 -6.38 -15.62 13.98
C TYR A 24 -7.13 -14.27 14.13
N GLN A 25 -7.71 -14.02 15.31
CA GLN A 25 -8.66 -12.94 15.57
C GLN A 25 -8.07 -11.53 15.42
N ASP A 26 -8.78 -10.65 14.71
CA ASP A 26 -8.36 -9.26 14.39
C ASP A 26 -7.84 -8.47 15.59
N SER A 27 -8.55 -8.52 16.71
CA SER A 27 -8.23 -7.74 17.91
C SER A 27 -6.89 -8.11 18.53
N GLN A 28 -6.48 -9.38 18.48
CA GLN A 28 -5.21 -9.82 19.04
C GLN A 28 -4.03 -9.39 18.16
N ARG A 29 -4.23 -9.36 16.83
CA ARG A 29 -3.17 -8.95 15.89
C ARG A 29 -2.90 -7.46 15.97
N GLU A 30 -3.96 -6.65 16.02
CA GLU A 30 -3.85 -5.19 16.20
C GLU A 30 -3.11 -4.84 17.51
N LEU A 31 -3.28 -5.63 18.58
CA LEU A 31 -2.54 -5.43 19.84
C LEU A 31 -1.03 -5.63 19.66
N VAL A 32 -0.61 -6.68 18.96
CA VAL A 32 0.82 -6.91 18.69
C VAL A 32 1.38 -5.83 17.77
N ALA A 33 0.66 -5.48 16.71
CA ALA A 33 1.04 -4.39 15.82
C ALA A 33 1.22 -3.07 16.58
N ARG A 34 0.31 -2.73 17.49
CA ARG A 34 0.41 -1.56 18.37
C ARG A 34 1.63 -1.61 19.28
N VAL A 35 1.97 -2.78 19.81
CA VAL A 35 3.17 -2.95 20.65
C VAL A 35 4.44 -2.72 19.83
N LEU A 36 4.53 -3.27 18.62
CA LEU A 36 5.68 -3.08 17.72
C LEU A 36 5.87 -1.61 17.34
N ILE A 37 4.77 -0.90 17.03
CA ILE A 37 4.79 0.54 16.76
C ILE A 37 5.32 1.30 17.98
N ASN A 38 4.78 1.03 19.17
CA ASN A 38 5.17 1.74 20.39
C ASN A 38 6.63 1.48 20.77
N LEU A 39 7.09 0.23 20.75
CA LEU A 39 8.50 -0.08 21.05
C LEU A 39 9.45 0.65 20.10
N THR A 40 9.14 0.64 18.81
CA THR A 40 9.93 1.37 17.80
C THR A 40 9.95 2.87 18.08
N ALA A 41 8.80 3.46 18.42
CA ALA A 41 8.70 4.88 18.78
C ALA A 41 9.48 5.25 20.05
N HIS A 42 9.74 4.28 20.94
CA HIS A 42 10.56 4.45 22.15
C HIS A 42 12.04 4.08 21.93
N GLY A 43 12.48 3.93 20.67
CA GLY A 43 13.88 3.67 20.33
C GLY A 43 14.27 2.18 20.32
N GLU A 44 13.30 1.28 20.36
CA GLU A 44 13.51 -0.18 20.30
C GLU A 44 12.95 -0.77 18.98
N PRO A 45 13.60 -0.53 17.82
CA PRO A 45 13.13 -1.02 16.52
C PRO A 45 13.38 -2.52 16.29
N GLY A 46 14.18 -3.16 17.15
CA GLY A 46 14.60 -4.56 17.01
C GLY A 46 13.43 -5.54 16.82
N PRO A 47 12.39 -5.49 17.68
CA PRO A 47 11.21 -6.34 17.52
C PRO A 47 10.49 -6.16 16.18
N LEU A 48 10.28 -4.92 15.74
CA LEU A 48 9.62 -4.63 14.46
C LEU A 48 10.46 -5.15 13.28
N THR A 49 11.73 -4.80 13.24
CA THR A 49 12.64 -5.20 12.16
C THR A 49 12.80 -6.72 12.07
N GLY A 50 12.88 -7.42 13.21
CA GLY A 50 12.90 -8.88 13.25
C GLY A 50 11.63 -9.53 12.67
N HIS A 51 10.44 -8.98 12.96
CA HIS A 51 9.18 -9.44 12.35
C HIS A 51 9.19 -9.25 10.83
N LEU A 52 9.57 -8.06 10.36
CA LEU A 52 9.60 -7.75 8.93
C LEU A 52 10.59 -8.62 8.16
N GLN A 53 11.80 -8.83 8.70
CA GLN A 53 12.80 -9.71 8.10
C GLN A 53 12.31 -11.17 7.99
N THR A 54 11.59 -11.65 9.01
CA THR A 54 11.02 -13.01 8.97
C THR A 54 9.90 -13.10 7.95
N PHE A 55 9.00 -12.12 7.96
CA PHE A 55 7.82 -12.12 7.09
C PHE A 55 8.14 -11.74 5.64
N ALA A 56 9.33 -11.22 5.33
CA ALA A 56 9.76 -10.93 3.95
C ALA A 56 9.73 -12.16 3.03
N ALA A 57 9.82 -13.38 3.59
CA ALA A 57 9.69 -14.65 2.86
C ALA A 57 8.28 -15.27 2.98
N ASN A 58 7.32 -14.57 3.59
CA ASN A 58 5.96 -15.04 3.84
C ASN A 58 4.95 -13.93 3.54
N GLY A 59 4.51 -13.86 2.29
CA GLY A 59 3.65 -12.78 1.80
C GLY A 59 2.36 -12.63 2.61
N LYS A 60 1.76 -13.73 3.08
CA LYS A 60 0.53 -13.66 3.89
C LYS A 60 0.79 -13.00 5.25
N ALA A 61 1.86 -13.39 5.94
CA ALA A 61 2.22 -12.77 7.23
C ALA A 61 2.61 -11.30 7.08
N LEU A 62 3.37 -10.97 6.03
CA LEU A 62 3.78 -9.59 5.74
C LEU A 62 2.58 -8.70 5.43
N HIS A 63 1.72 -9.14 4.50
CA HIS A 63 0.48 -8.43 4.16
C HIS A 63 -0.36 -8.16 5.41
N GLN A 64 -0.54 -9.18 6.26
CA GLN A 64 -1.34 -9.03 7.47
C GLN A 64 -0.77 -7.99 8.44
N LEU A 65 0.53 -8.06 8.71
CA LEU A 65 1.19 -7.12 9.62
C LEU A 65 1.06 -5.67 9.12
N LEU A 66 1.31 -5.44 7.83
CA LEU A 66 1.24 -4.11 7.22
C LEU A 66 -0.20 -3.60 7.14
N HIS A 67 -1.17 -4.49 6.87
CA HIS A 67 -2.59 -4.16 6.94
C HIS A 67 -2.99 -3.73 8.36
N ASP A 68 -2.57 -4.46 9.39
CA ASP A 68 -2.88 -4.12 10.78
C ASP A 68 -2.24 -2.77 11.19
N PHE A 69 -1.03 -2.44 10.69
CA PHE A 69 -0.46 -1.10 10.85
C PHE A 69 -1.30 -0.02 10.18
N ALA A 70 -1.69 -0.23 8.91
CA ALA A 70 -2.49 0.73 8.17
C ALA A 70 -3.85 0.98 8.84
N VAL A 71 -4.51 -0.06 9.34
CA VAL A 71 -5.75 0.06 10.13
C VAL A 71 -5.47 0.89 11.39
N LEU A 72 -4.47 0.54 12.19
CA LEU A 72 -4.14 1.29 13.40
C LEU A 72 -3.89 2.78 13.13
N PHE A 73 -3.10 3.12 12.11
CA PHE A 73 -2.86 4.50 11.72
C PHE A 73 -4.10 5.21 11.15
N THR A 74 -5.01 4.46 10.53
CA THR A 74 -6.27 5.02 10.02
C THR A 74 -7.17 5.46 11.16
N TYR A 75 -7.32 4.65 12.21
CA TYR A 75 -8.26 4.91 13.31
C TYR A 75 -7.68 5.70 14.48
N ASP A 76 -6.38 5.61 14.72
CA ASP A 76 -5.73 6.20 15.90
C ASP A 76 -4.84 7.38 15.52
N LEU A 77 -5.31 8.59 15.84
CA LEU A 77 -4.58 9.82 15.54
C LEU A 77 -3.20 9.86 16.22
N GLN A 78 -3.08 9.36 17.45
CA GLN A 78 -1.80 9.38 18.17
C GLN A 78 -0.81 8.45 17.48
N LEU A 79 -1.23 7.24 17.11
CA LEU A 79 -0.37 6.35 16.33
C LEU A 79 -0.04 6.93 14.97
N ARG A 80 -1.00 7.60 14.30
CA ARG A 80 -0.76 8.19 12.97
C ARG A 80 0.39 9.19 12.97
N THR A 81 0.61 9.92 14.07
CA THR A 81 1.78 10.82 14.18
C THR A 81 3.13 10.10 14.10
N LEU A 82 3.16 8.79 14.36
CA LEU A 82 4.35 7.94 14.28
C LEU A 82 4.59 7.38 12.88
N LEU A 83 3.62 7.52 11.97
CA LEU A 83 3.67 6.94 10.63
C LEU A 83 4.96 7.34 9.85
N PRO A 84 5.42 8.61 9.87
CA PRO A 84 6.68 9.00 9.22
C PRO A 84 7.94 8.31 9.76
N THR A 85 7.89 7.80 10.99
CA THR A 85 9.00 7.03 11.59
C THR A 85 8.87 5.55 11.28
N ILE A 86 7.65 5.00 11.40
CA ILE A 86 7.41 3.56 11.33
C ILE A 86 7.41 3.05 9.88
N TRP A 87 6.71 3.74 8.98
CA TRP A 87 6.49 3.20 7.64
C TRP A 87 7.74 3.15 6.78
N PRO A 88 8.58 4.22 6.73
CA PRO A 88 9.85 4.15 5.99
C PRO A 88 10.80 3.08 6.54
N LEU A 89 10.85 2.88 7.87
CA LEU A 89 11.60 1.79 8.48
C LEU A 89 11.07 0.43 8.03
N ALA A 90 9.75 0.25 8.03
CA ALA A 90 9.13 -0.99 7.63
C ALA A 90 9.39 -1.34 6.16
N LEU A 91 9.21 -0.35 5.29
CA LEU A 91 9.48 -0.45 3.86
C LEU A 91 10.96 -0.78 3.61
N LYS A 92 11.89 0.01 4.17
CA LYS A 92 13.32 -0.20 4.02
C LYS A 92 13.75 -1.60 4.48
N THR A 93 13.32 -2.01 5.67
CA THR A 93 13.71 -3.31 6.24
C THR A 93 13.26 -4.47 5.38
N THR A 94 12.04 -4.38 4.84
CA THR A 94 11.50 -5.44 3.98
C THR A 94 12.21 -5.46 2.62
N LEU A 95 12.41 -4.30 2.00
CA LEU A 95 13.14 -4.21 0.72
C LEU A 95 14.59 -4.71 0.87
N ASP A 96 15.27 -4.37 1.97
CA ASP A 96 16.62 -4.85 2.24
C ASP A 96 16.65 -6.39 2.41
N ALA A 97 15.61 -6.99 2.99
CA ALA A 97 15.50 -8.45 3.12
C ALA A 97 15.24 -9.12 1.75
N ILE A 98 14.42 -8.52 0.89
CA ILE A 98 14.17 -9.00 -0.47
C ILE A 98 15.45 -8.93 -1.30
N ASP A 99 16.19 -7.82 -1.24
CA ASP A 99 17.49 -7.67 -1.91
C ASP A 99 18.53 -8.67 -1.41
N ALA A 100 18.43 -9.09 -0.13
CA ALA A 100 19.25 -10.13 0.47
C ALA A 100 18.81 -11.57 0.10
N GLY A 101 17.75 -11.74 -0.69
CA GLY A 101 17.28 -13.02 -1.20
C GLY A 101 16.06 -13.62 -0.51
N ALA A 102 15.34 -12.85 0.32
CA ALA A 102 14.03 -13.29 0.80
C ALA A 102 13.05 -13.43 -0.37
N ASP A 103 12.50 -14.63 -0.55
CA ASP A 103 11.60 -14.92 -1.66
C ASP A 103 10.14 -14.65 -1.26
N LEU A 104 9.66 -13.46 -1.60
CA LEU A 104 8.25 -13.09 -1.42
C LEU A 104 7.32 -13.88 -2.37
N HIS A 105 7.85 -14.48 -3.45
CA HIS A 105 7.08 -15.06 -4.55
C HIS A 105 6.65 -16.52 -4.33
N GLY A 106 7.08 -17.17 -3.23
CA GLY A 106 6.73 -18.56 -2.91
C GLY A 106 5.22 -18.84 -2.87
N ASP A 107 4.38 -17.83 -2.61
CA ASP A 107 2.92 -17.92 -2.45
C ASP A 107 2.09 -17.09 -3.46
N GLY A 108 2.63 -16.83 -4.66
CA GLY A 108 1.93 -16.30 -5.85
C GLY A 108 0.98 -15.12 -5.59
N HIS A 109 -0.30 -15.37 -5.32
CA HIS A 109 -1.26 -14.30 -5.02
C HIS A 109 -0.93 -13.47 -3.77
N TRP A 110 -0.41 -14.07 -2.69
CA TRP A 110 -0.08 -13.33 -1.47
C TRP A 110 1.13 -12.42 -1.67
N SER A 111 2.00 -12.71 -2.63
CA SER A 111 3.13 -11.83 -2.95
C SER A 111 2.65 -10.49 -3.49
N ASP A 112 1.63 -10.49 -4.36
CA ASP A 112 1.07 -9.26 -4.93
C ASP A 112 0.34 -8.43 -3.86
N TYR A 113 -0.36 -9.09 -2.92
CA TYR A 113 -0.97 -8.42 -1.77
C TYR A 113 0.06 -7.84 -0.81
N ALA A 114 1.12 -8.59 -0.50
CA ALA A 114 2.18 -8.13 0.39
C ALA A 114 2.95 -6.95 -0.22
N LEU A 115 3.27 -7.03 -1.51
CA LEU A 115 3.92 -5.96 -2.24
C LEU A 115 3.06 -4.70 -2.29
N ALA A 116 1.74 -4.83 -2.50
CA ALA A 116 0.81 -3.71 -2.43
C ALA A 116 0.75 -3.11 -1.01
N ALA A 117 0.73 -3.95 0.02
CA ALA A 117 0.67 -3.51 1.42
C ALA A 117 1.94 -2.83 1.92
N LEU A 118 3.08 -2.96 1.22
CA LEU A 118 4.28 -2.16 1.51
C LEU A 118 4.06 -0.66 1.26
N TRP A 119 3.07 -0.32 0.43
CA TRP A 119 2.71 1.06 0.15
C TRP A 119 1.74 1.62 1.21
N PRO A 120 2.04 2.78 1.84
CA PRO A 120 1.27 3.28 2.97
C PRO A 120 -0.10 3.78 2.54
N THR A 121 -1.12 2.94 2.65
CA THR A 121 -2.49 3.28 2.27
C THR A 121 -3.39 3.20 3.50
N PRO A 122 -4.29 4.18 3.75
CA PRO A 122 -5.30 4.04 4.78
C PRO A 122 -6.16 2.79 4.54
N GLN A 123 -6.44 2.03 5.60
CA GLN A 123 -7.22 0.79 5.54
C GLN A 123 -8.38 0.84 6.53
N LEU A 124 -9.55 0.38 6.08
CA LEU A 124 -10.76 0.35 6.88
C LEU A 124 -10.95 -1.00 7.57
N ARG A 125 -11.60 -0.97 8.74
CA ARG A 125 -12.20 -2.18 9.31
C ARG A 125 -13.47 -2.50 8.55
N ALA A 126 -13.76 -3.79 8.39
CA ALA A 126 -14.95 -4.26 7.65
C ALA A 126 -16.28 -3.74 8.23
N ALA A 127 -16.33 -3.46 9.53
CA ALA A 127 -17.52 -2.98 10.24
C ALA A 127 -17.54 -1.44 10.43
N ASP A 128 -16.79 -0.67 9.63
CA ASP A 128 -16.80 0.80 9.75
C ASP A 128 -18.18 1.39 9.41
N PRO A 129 -18.80 2.18 10.30
CA PRO A 129 -20.13 2.75 10.07
C PRO A 129 -20.13 3.99 9.15
N SER A 130 -19.00 4.66 8.95
CA SER A 130 -18.84 5.79 8.02
C SER A 130 -17.48 5.71 7.29
N PRO A 131 -17.33 4.79 6.31
CA PRO A 131 -16.10 4.56 5.56
C PRO A 131 -15.49 5.83 4.95
N ASP A 132 -16.31 6.65 4.29
CA ASP A 132 -15.84 7.84 3.57
C ASP A 132 -15.31 8.90 4.55
N ASP A 133 -16.02 9.17 5.63
CA ASP A 133 -15.57 10.12 6.65
C ASP A 133 -14.28 9.64 7.33
N THR A 134 -14.17 8.35 7.63
CA THR A 134 -12.96 7.76 8.22
C THR A 134 -11.77 7.93 7.28
N LEU A 135 -11.93 7.59 6.00
CA LEU A 135 -10.85 7.74 5.02
C LEU A 135 -10.48 9.22 4.81
N ASN A 136 -11.45 10.12 4.69
CA ASN A 136 -11.18 11.55 4.49
C ASN A 136 -10.40 12.15 5.67
N ARG A 137 -10.76 11.78 6.91
CA ARG A 137 -9.99 12.18 8.11
C ARG A 137 -8.62 11.52 8.19
N ALA A 138 -8.45 10.31 7.66
CA ALA A 138 -7.14 9.66 7.66
C ALA A 138 -6.19 10.30 6.64
N ARG A 139 -6.71 10.62 5.46
CA ARG A 139 -5.97 11.20 4.34
C ARG A 139 -5.45 12.60 4.60
N SER A 140 -6.15 13.41 5.39
CA SER A 140 -5.75 14.81 5.66
C SER A 140 -4.35 14.94 6.25
N ASP A 141 -3.97 13.99 7.11
CA ASP A 141 -2.71 14.00 7.86
C ASP A 141 -1.96 12.66 7.68
N TRP A 142 -2.05 12.09 6.48
CA TRP A 142 -1.33 10.86 6.14
C TRP A 142 0.15 11.14 5.84
N LEU A 143 0.89 10.09 5.46
CA LEU A 143 2.29 10.23 5.07
C LEU A 143 2.44 11.13 3.84
N ALA A 144 3.30 12.13 3.93
CA ALA A 144 3.74 12.87 2.75
C ALA A 144 4.63 11.96 1.87
N PRO A 145 4.46 11.97 0.53
CA PRO A 145 5.26 11.15 -0.38
C PRO A 145 6.78 11.30 -0.21
N ASP A 146 7.25 12.51 0.11
CA ASP A 146 8.67 12.83 0.29
C ASP A 146 9.31 12.03 1.44
N ALA A 147 8.52 11.52 2.39
CA ALA A 147 9.01 10.69 3.48
C ALA A 147 9.46 9.28 3.03
N LEU A 148 9.11 8.86 1.80
CA LEU A 148 9.52 7.58 1.24
C LEU A 148 10.81 7.68 0.42
N ASP A 149 11.14 8.87 -0.09
CA ASP A 149 12.39 9.19 -0.79
C ASP A 149 12.83 8.08 -1.78
N GLU A 150 14.09 7.65 -1.75
CA GLU A 150 14.65 6.59 -2.61
C GLU A 150 13.96 5.21 -2.44
N LEU A 151 13.25 4.97 -1.34
CA LEU A 151 12.53 3.71 -1.12
C LEU A 151 11.37 3.55 -2.10
N ALA A 152 10.78 4.66 -2.55
CA ALA A 152 9.71 4.63 -3.54
C ALA A 152 10.19 4.05 -4.86
N GLU A 153 11.37 4.47 -5.32
CA GLU A 153 11.97 3.99 -6.57
C GLU A 153 12.29 2.49 -6.52
N ARG A 154 12.81 2.01 -5.38
CA ARG A 154 13.03 0.57 -5.14
C ARG A 154 11.73 -0.22 -5.17
N TRP A 155 10.68 0.29 -4.52
CA TRP A 155 9.38 -0.36 -4.51
C TRP A 155 8.75 -0.40 -5.91
N ILE A 156 8.81 0.70 -6.68
CA ILE A 156 8.27 0.77 -8.05
C ILE A 156 8.92 -0.28 -8.96
N ALA A 157 10.23 -0.49 -8.83
CA ALA A 157 10.94 -1.51 -9.61
C ALA A 157 10.38 -2.91 -9.36
N LEU A 158 10.02 -3.24 -8.12
CA LEU A 158 9.38 -4.51 -7.76
C LEU A 158 7.90 -4.56 -8.14
N ALA A 159 7.21 -3.43 -8.05
CA ALA A 159 5.78 -3.27 -8.33
C ALA A 159 5.43 -3.29 -9.83
N SER A 160 6.42 -3.22 -10.72
CA SER A 160 6.22 -3.25 -12.16
C SER A 160 5.35 -4.43 -12.59
N GLU A 161 4.36 -4.15 -13.43
CA GLU A 161 3.38 -5.09 -13.99
C GLU A 161 2.43 -5.71 -12.95
N LYS A 162 2.29 -5.11 -11.75
CA LYS A 162 1.42 -5.61 -10.67
C LYS A 162 0.16 -4.75 -10.47
N PRO A 163 -1.04 -5.25 -10.83
CA PRO A 163 -2.31 -4.52 -10.67
C PRO A 163 -2.61 -4.09 -9.22
N LYS A 164 -2.30 -4.95 -8.25
CA LYS A 164 -2.51 -4.65 -6.82
C LYS A 164 -1.63 -3.50 -6.34
N ALA A 165 -0.41 -3.39 -6.87
CA ALA A 165 0.49 -2.30 -6.55
C ALA A 165 0.00 -0.97 -7.16
N ALA A 166 -0.56 -0.98 -8.37
CA ALA A 166 -1.18 0.22 -8.95
C ALA A 166 -2.40 0.69 -8.13
N ASP A 167 -3.23 -0.24 -7.65
CA ASP A 167 -4.35 0.10 -6.75
C ASP A 167 -3.86 0.69 -5.41
N ALA A 168 -2.77 0.16 -4.85
CA ALA A 168 -2.16 0.73 -3.66
C ALA A 168 -1.60 2.14 -3.92
N LEU A 169 -0.91 2.35 -5.04
CA LEU A 169 -0.44 3.67 -5.45
C LEU A 169 -1.61 4.65 -5.60
N ALA A 170 -2.69 4.26 -6.27
CA ALA A 170 -3.87 5.10 -6.47
C ALA A 170 -4.51 5.50 -5.14
N GLN A 171 -4.62 4.58 -4.18
CA GLN A 171 -5.14 4.89 -2.85
C GLN A 171 -4.24 5.84 -2.06
N PHE A 172 -2.91 5.68 -2.17
CA PHE A 172 -1.97 6.60 -1.55
C PHE A 172 -1.97 7.97 -2.21
N ALA A 173 -2.08 8.03 -3.54
CA ALA A 173 -2.12 9.28 -4.27
C ALA A 173 -3.26 10.18 -3.76
N ARG A 174 -4.41 9.61 -3.38
CA ARG A 174 -5.52 10.33 -2.75
C ARG A 174 -5.19 10.96 -1.39
N THR A 175 -4.06 10.62 -0.77
CA THR A 175 -3.55 11.25 0.46
C THR A 175 -2.54 12.36 0.18
N ALA A 176 -2.08 12.50 -1.06
CA ALA A 176 -1.03 13.44 -1.46
C ALA A 176 -1.63 14.73 -2.02
N PRO A 177 -0.88 15.85 -2.02
CA PRO A 177 -1.30 17.09 -2.68
C PRO A 177 -1.61 16.88 -4.16
N TYR A 178 -2.62 17.59 -4.68
CA TYR A 178 -3.05 17.49 -6.08
C TYR A 178 -1.90 17.67 -7.10
N SER A 179 -0.98 18.60 -6.83
CA SER A 179 0.21 18.83 -7.67
C SER A 179 1.11 17.60 -7.75
N TRP A 180 1.30 16.89 -6.63
CA TRP A 180 2.07 15.65 -6.59
C TRP A 180 1.37 14.53 -7.37
N GLN A 181 0.06 14.40 -7.21
CA GLN A 181 -0.73 13.40 -7.95
C GLN A 181 -0.60 13.58 -9.47
N CYS A 182 -0.69 14.82 -9.94
CA CYS A 182 -0.59 15.18 -11.36
C CYS A 182 0.79 14.98 -11.98
N ALA A 183 1.87 15.09 -11.19
CA ALA A 183 3.23 14.99 -11.67
C ALA A 183 3.81 13.60 -11.38
N THR A 184 4.13 13.35 -10.12
CA THR A 184 4.79 12.12 -9.67
C THR A 184 3.84 10.94 -9.68
N GLY A 185 2.62 11.10 -9.17
CA GLY A 185 1.64 10.03 -9.05
C GLY A 185 1.32 9.36 -10.39
N LEU A 186 0.95 10.15 -11.41
CA LEU A 186 0.68 9.63 -12.76
C LEU A 186 1.93 8.98 -13.39
N THR A 187 3.09 9.60 -13.23
CA THR A 187 4.35 9.04 -13.75
C THR A 187 4.68 7.69 -13.14
N TRP A 188 4.47 7.53 -11.83
CA TRP A 188 4.66 6.26 -11.15
C TRP A 188 3.62 5.22 -11.56
N LEU A 189 2.36 5.61 -11.77
CA LEU A 189 1.33 4.70 -12.28
C LEU A 189 1.72 4.13 -13.65
N GLU A 190 2.19 4.97 -14.58
CA GLU A 190 2.64 4.49 -15.90
C GLU A 190 3.81 3.52 -15.80
N ARG A 191 4.76 3.77 -14.89
CA ARG A 191 5.90 2.88 -14.64
C ARG A 191 5.46 1.54 -14.06
N ILE A 192 4.48 1.53 -13.16
CA ILE A 192 3.91 0.29 -12.62
C ILE A 192 3.15 -0.46 -13.71
N ILE A 193 2.38 0.22 -14.56
CA ILE A 193 1.68 -0.44 -15.67
C ILE A 193 2.67 -1.02 -16.68
N ASN A 194 3.78 -0.31 -16.93
CA ASN A 194 4.87 -0.72 -17.82
C ASN A 194 4.38 -1.19 -19.22
N GLY A 195 3.35 -0.53 -19.76
CA GLY A 195 2.74 -0.88 -21.04
C GLY A 195 1.84 -2.14 -21.03
N ARG A 196 1.73 -2.87 -19.91
CA ARG A 196 0.91 -4.08 -19.76
C ARG A 196 -0.55 -3.78 -19.44
N TYR A 197 -1.18 -2.84 -20.16
CA TYR A 197 -2.56 -2.40 -19.88
C TYR A 197 -3.58 -3.55 -19.89
N ASP A 198 -3.32 -4.62 -20.65
CA ASP A 198 -4.08 -5.89 -20.65
C ASP A 198 -4.17 -6.55 -19.27
N ALA A 199 -3.08 -6.48 -18.49
CA ALA A 199 -3.01 -7.09 -17.18
C ALA A 199 -3.73 -6.29 -16.09
N PHE A 200 -4.06 -5.01 -16.36
CA PHE A 200 -4.67 -4.07 -15.41
C PHE A 200 -6.15 -3.83 -15.69
N ALA A 201 -6.57 -3.93 -16.96
CA ALA A 201 -7.96 -3.74 -17.36
C ALA A 201 -8.93 -4.61 -16.54
N ASN A 202 -9.94 -3.96 -15.95
CA ASN A 202 -10.95 -4.56 -15.07
C ASN A 202 -10.40 -5.21 -13.79
N ARG A 203 -9.12 -5.03 -13.47
CA ARG A 203 -8.45 -5.63 -12.30
C ARG A 203 -7.99 -4.60 -11.27
N CYS A 204 -8.01 -3.32 -11.60
CA CYS A 204 -7.74 -2.21 -10.70
C CYS A 204 -9.03 -1.47 -10.36
N TRP A 205 -9.39 -1.43 -9.08
CA TRP A 205 -10.63 -0.78 -8.62
C TRP A 205 -10.41 0.69 -8.25
N PHE A 206 -9.24 1.00 -7.70
CA PHE A 206 -8.92 2.33 -7.19
C PHE A 206 -8.25 3.21 -8.23
N VAL A 207 -7.54 2.63 -9.19
CA VAL A 207 -6.89 3.39 -10.28
C VAL A 207 -7.91 4.23 -11.04
N THR A 208 -8.97 3.62 -11.58
CA THR A 208 -9.96 4.37 -12.39
C THR A 208 -10.70 5.40 -11.55
N HIS A 209 -11.01 5.08 -10.29
CA HIS A 209 -11.64 6.02 -9.37
C HIS A 209 -10.78 7.25 -9.10
N TRP A 210 -9.49 7.03 -8.82
CA TRP A 210 -8.53 8.11 -8.60
C TRP A 210 -8.35 8.96 -9.87
N LEU A 211 -8.28 8.34 -11.05
CA LEU A 211 -8.18 9.07 -12.32
C LEU A 211 -9.44 9.93 -12.59
N THR A 212 -10.63 9.46 -12.23
CA THR A 212 -11.86 10.28 -12.26
C THR A 212 -11.73 11.49 -11.33
N GLU A 213 -11.41 11.27 -10.05
CA GLU A 213 -11.28 12.35 -9.06
C GLU A 213 -10.23 13.38 -9.48
N LEU A 214 -9.10 12.93 -10.05
CA LEU A 214 -8.05 13.82 -10.56
C LEU A 214 -8.59 14.75 -11.65
N ARG A 215 -9.42 14.23 -12.56
CA ARG A 215 -10.02 15.01 -13.66
C ARG A 215 -11.04 16.02 -13.14
N GLU A 216 -11.82 15.65 -12.13
CA GLU A 216 -12.90 16.47 -11.57
C GLU A 216 -12.41 17.55 -10.59
N THR A 217 -11.28 17.31 -9.91
CA THR A 217 -10.77 18.22 -8.86
C THR A 217 -10.35 19.59 -9.42
N ALA A 218 -9.63 19.60 -10.54
CA ALA A 218 -9.22 20.84 -11.20
C ALA A 218 -8.87 20.58 -12.67
N ALA A 219 -8.93 21.63 -13.51
CA ALA A 219 -8.43 21.54 -14.87
C ALA A 219 -6.91 21.25 -14.86
N PRO A 220 -6.45 20.07 -15.30
CA PRO A 220 -5.03 19.75 -15.31
C PRO A 220 -4.31 20.61 -16.35
N GLY A 221 -3.02 20.85 -16.12
CA GLY A 221 -2.16 21.41 -17.18
C GLY A 221 -2.10 20.51 -18.40
N ALA A 222 -1.75 21.05 -19.57
CA ALA A 222 -1.78 20.31 -20.83
C ALA A 222 -0.94 19.02 -20.83
N SER A 223 0.22 19.02 -20.15
CA SER A 223 1.08 17.84 -20.01
C SER A 223 0.42 16.74 -19.17
N THR A 224 -0.12 17.10 -18.01
CA THR A 224 -0.85 16.18 -17.13
C THR A 224 -2.08 15.61 -17.84
N LEU A 225 -2.84 16.44 -18.56
CA LEU A 225 -4.01 15.98 -19.31
C LEU A 225 -3.61 14.99 -20.41
N SER A 226 -2.53 15.25 -21.13
CA SER A 226 -2.01 14.33 -22.16
C SER A 226 -1.58 12.98 -21.58
N GLN A 227 -0.90 12.98 -20.42
CA GLN A 227 -0.54 11.75 -19.71
C GLN A 227 -1.77 10.99 -19.22
N TRP A 228 -2.72 11.69 -18.59
CA TRP A 228 -3.96 11.10 -18.12
C TRP A 228 -4.75 10.44 -19.26
N ARG A 229 -4.92 11.14 -20.40
CA ARG A 229 -5.62 10.63 -21.59
C ARG A 229 -4.96 9.35 -22.11
N ARG A 230 -3.64 9.37 -22.26
CA ARG A 230 -2.88 8.21 -22.73
C ARG A 230 -3.09 6.97 -21.85
N ILE A 231 -3.18 7.13 -20.53
CA ILE A 231 -3.47 6.01 -19.61
C ILE A 231 -4.90 5.51 -19.81
N ILE A 232 -5.89 6.42 -19.85
CA ILE A 232 -7.30 6.08 -20.03
C ILE A 232 -7.55 5.40 -21.38
N ASP A 233 -7.04 5.96 -22.47
CA ASP A 233 -7.18 5.43 -23.82
C ASP A 233 -6.56 4.02 -23.92
N ALA A 234 -5.41 3.80 -23.30
CA ALA A 234 -4.75 2.50 -23.30
C ALA A 234 -5.51 1.46 -22.46
N LEU A 235 -6.05 1.84 -21.30
CA LEU A 235 -6.93 0.97 -20.49
C LEU A 235 -8.24 0.64 -21.23
N ALA A 236 -8.86 1.64 -21.87
CA ALA A 236 -10.07 1.47 -22.65
C ALA A 236 -9.85 0.55 -23.86
N ALA A 237 -8.74 0.74 -24.58
CA ALA A 237 -8.32 -0.14 -25.68
C ALA A 237 -8.05 -1.59 -25.21
N ALA A 238 -7.59 -1.76 -23.98
CA ALA A 238 -7.41 -3.07 -23.34
C ALA A 238 -8.73 -3.68 -22.80
N GLY A 239 -9.85 -2.97 -22.91
CA GLY A 239 -11.19 -3.44 -22.54
C GLY A 239 -11.63 -3.09 -21.12
N ASP A 240 -10.99 -2.12 -20.45
CA ASP A 240 -11.46 -1.63 -19.14
C ASP A 240 -12.76 -0.84 -19.29
N SER A 241 -13.85 -1.35 -18.71
CA SER A 241 -15.17 -0.75 -18.91
C SER A 241 -15.29 0.65 -18.29
N ARG A 242 -14.59 0.90 -17.18
CA ARG A 242 -14.64 2.20 -16.49
C ARG A 242 -13.82 3.24 -17.23
N ALA A 243 -12.68 2.84 -17.78
CA ALA A 243 -11.89 3.72 -18.63
C ALA A 243 -12.64 4.14 -19.90
N VAL A 244 -13.43 3.24 -20.50
CA VAL A 244 -14.30 3.57 -21.65
C VAL A 244 -15.32 4.65 -21.30
N ASP A 245 -15.95 4.56 -20.13
CA ASP A 245 -16.92 5.58 -19.69
C ASP A 245 -16.24 6.93 -19.44
N LEU A 246 -15.03 6.93 -18.85
CA LEU A 246 -14.20 8.12 -18.66
C LEU A 246 -13.78 8.77 -19.98
N GLN A 247 -13.37 7.97 -20.97
CA GLN A 247 -12.98 8.45 -22.30
C GLN A 247 -14.13 9.22 -22.96
N ARG A 248 -15.36 8.69 -22.89
CA ARG A 248 -16.56 9.32 -23.47
C ARG A 248 -16.95 10.65 -22.83
N ILE A 249 -16.55 10.89 -21.59
CA ILE A 249 -16.83 12.16 -20.88
C ILE A 249 -15.84 13.26 -21.34
N ASP A 250 -14.66 12.87 -21.83
CA ASP A 250 -13.60 13.80 -22.23
C ASP A 250 -13.57 14.14 -23.74
N GLU A 251 -14.25 13.33 -24.57
CA GLU A 251 -14.49 13.53 -26.01
C GLU A 251 -15.71 14.42 -26.29
#